data_AF-A0A7C5EL20-F1
#
_entry.id   AF-A0A7C5EL20-F1
#
_cell.length_a   1.000
_cell.length_b   1.000
_cell.length_c   1.000
_cell.angle_alpha   90.00
_cell.angle_beta   90.00
_cell.angle_gamma   90.00
#
_symmetry.space_group_name_H-M   'P 1'
#
loop_
_entity.id
_entity.type
_entity.pdbx_description
1 polymer ?
#
loop_
_entity_poly.entity_id
_entity_poly.type
_entity_poly.pdbx_seq_one_letter_code
_entity_poly.pdbx_strand_id
1 'polypeptide(L)'
;MARKLRQERHRLALYDPVSGSVVTLYYRRPTTEERVAYQLSVFHLEGGERRLRLGETRLRFGLEILLGFEPGDFLVEENGEEVPLDPAQHPDWKERLKEFAPELPAFLAQQVFEGLRVVDQGGQEWG
;
A
#
# COMPACT_ATOMS: atom_id res chain seq x y z
N MET A 1 -4.31 16.63 15.41
CA MET A 1 -4.72 15.53 16.30
C MET A 1 -3.47 14.79 16.78
N ALA A 2 -3.47 14.24 18.01
CA ALA A 2 -2.33 13.50 18.55
C ALA A 2 -2.23 12.07 17.98
N ARG A 3 -1.01 11.56 17.80
CA ARG A 3 -0.75 10.19 17.32
C ARG A 3 -0.96 9.19 18.47
N LYS A 4 -1.81 8.17 18.25
CA LYS A 4 -1.97 7.03 19.17
C LYS A 4 -0.88 5.97 18.92
N LEU A 5 -0.25 5.49 19.99
CA LEU A 5 0.81 4.48 19.95
C LEU A 5 0.26 3.06 20.23
N ARG A 6 -0.70 2.60 19.43
CA ARG A 6 -1.24 1.23 19.48
C ARG A 6 -1.41 0.65 18.07
N GLN A 7 -1.55 -0.67 17.93
CA GLN A 7 -1.90 -1.27 16.65
C GLN A 7 -3.37 -0.93 16.34
N GLU A 8 -3.60 -0.18 15.27
CA GLU A 8 -4.93 0.16 14.78
C GLU A 8 -5.00 -0.16 13.29
N ARG A 9 -6.21 -0.49 12.82
CA ARG A 9 -6.53 -0.50 11.39
C ARG A 9 -6.52 0.95 10.90
N HIS A 10 -5.69 1.22 9.90
CA HIS A 10 -5.63 2.50 9.21
C HIS A 10 -6.38 2.40 7.89
N ARG A 11 -6.80 3.55 7.35
CA ARG A 11 -7.47 3.66 6.06
C ARG A 11 -6.72 4.64 5.15
N LEU A 12 -6.64 4.32 3.87
CA LEU A 12 -6.13 5.18 2.81
C LEU A 12 -7.18 5.21 1.71
N ALA A 13 -7.82 6.37 1.51
CA ALA A 13 -8.71 6.60 0.39
C ALA A 13 -7.91 7.28 -0.74
N LEU A 14 -8.03 6.76 -1.96
CA LEU A 14 -7.33 7.26 -3.14
C LEU A 14 -8.27 7.23 -4.35
N TYR A 15 -8.10 8.19 -5.26
CA TYR A 15 -8.81 8.18 -6.53
C TYR A 15 -8.13 7.18 -7.47
N ASP A 16 -8.90 6.20 -7.95
CA ASP A 16 -8.46 5.23 -8.94
C ASP A 16 -8.90 5.70 -10.34
N PRO A 17 -7.94 6.06 -11.22
CA PRO A 17 -8.25 6.49 -12.57
C PRO A 17 -8.79 5.36 -13.47
N VAL A 18 -8.57 4.08 -13.12
CA VAL A 18 -9.03 2.94 -13.92
C VAL A 18 -10.53 2.77 -13.79
N SER A 19 -11.06 2.74 -12.57
CA SER A 19 -12.51 2.70 -12.31
C SER A 19 -13.20 4.06 -12.36
N GLY A 20 -12.44 5.16 -12.25
CA GLY A 20 -13.00 6.51 -12.11
C GLY A 20 -13.65 6.76 -10.74
N SER A 21 -13.30 5.95 -9.73
CA SER A 21 -13.92 5.97 -8.40
C SER A 21 -12.89 6.17 -7.29
N VAL A 22 -13.35 6.25 -6.04
CA VAL A 22 -12.47 6.30 -4.87
C VAL A 22 -12.38 4.91 -4.28
N VAL A 23 -11.18 4.35 -4.25
CA VAL A 23 -10.86 3.08 -3.57
C VAL A 23 -10.35 3.37 -2.17
N THR A 24 -10.84 2.63 -1.18
CA THR A 24 -10.41 2.71 0.22
C THR A 24 -9.69 1.44 0.62
N LEU A 25 -8.39 1.55 0.87
CA LEU A 25 -7.54 0.47 1.36
C LEU A 25 -7.43 0.51 2.88
N TYR A 26 -7.54 -0.65 3.52
CA TYR A 26 -7.32 -0.83 4.94
C TYR A 26 -5.99 -1.52 5.20
N TYR A 27 -5.20 -0.98 6.13
CA TYR A 27 -3.84 -1.46 6.35
C TYR A 27 -3.42 -1.37 7.83
N ARG A 28 -2.39 -2.15 8.19
CA ARG A 28 -1.69 -2.02 9.48
C ARG A 28 -0.42 -1.21 9.30
N ARG A 29 0.07 -0.58 10.38
CA ARG A 29 1.41 0.03 10.35
C ARG A 29 2.47 -1.07 10.24
N PRO A 30 3.52 -0.87 9.44
CA PRO A 30 4.66 -1.77 9.45
C PRO A 30 5.40 -1.68 10.77
N THR A 31 5.98 -2.80 11.20
CA THR A 31 6.90 -2.85 12.34
C THR A 31 8.24 -2.21 11.98
N THR A 32 9.12 -2.06 12.97
CA THR A 32 10.47 -1.57 12.74
C THR A 32 11.24 -2.53 11.83
N GLU A 33 11.11 -3.83 12.06
CA GLU A 33 11.77 -4.89 11.28
C GLU A 33 11.33 -4.86 9.82
N GLU A 34 10.03 -4.71 9.56
CA GLU A 34 9.49 -4.59 8.20
C GLU A 34 9.99 -3.33 7.50
N ARG A 35 10.13 -2.20 8.22
CA ARG A 35 10.70 -0.97 7.65
C ARG A 35 12.16 -1.13 7.26
N VAL A 36 12.95 -1.80 8.10
CA VAL A 36 14.35 -2.11 7.79
C VAL A 36 14.42 -3.06 6.59
N ALA A 37 13.62 -4.13 6.60
CA ALA A 37 13.55 -5.09 5.50
C ALA A 37 13.13 -4.42 4.17
N TYR A 38 12.20 -3.47 4.22
CA TYR A 38 11.79 -2.66 3.07
C TYR A 38 12.98 -1.92 2.47
N GLN A 39 13.70 -1.15 3.29
CA GLN A 39 14.84 -0.35 2.85
C GLN A 39 15.97 -1.20 2.26
N LEU A 40 16.25 -2.35 2.87
CA LEU A 40 17.27 -3.28 2.37
C LEU A 40 16.85 -3.96 1.06
N SER A 41 15.56 -4.21 0.86
CA SER A 41 15.06 -4.91 -0.33
C SER A 41 15.01 -4.04 -1.58
N VAL A 42 14.99 -2.71 -1.43
CA VAL A 42 15.00 -1.77 -2.56
C VAL A 42 16.24 -1.95 -3.43
N PHE A 43 17.36 -2.37 -2.84
CA PHE A 43 18.63 -2.56 -3.53
C PHE A 43 19.07 -4.01 -3.48
N HIS A 44 19.26 -4.62 -4.65
CA HIS A 44 19.73 -5.99 -4.76
C HIS A 44 21.09 -6.02 -5.46
N LEU A 45 22.01 -6.86 -4.97
CA LEU A 45 23.29 -7.10 -5.61
C LEU A 45 23.17 -8.36 -6.47
N GLU A 46 23.17 -8.18 -7.79
CA GLU A 46 23.12 -9.26 -8.77
C GLU A 46 24.37 -9.18 -9.65
N GLY A 47 25.22 -10.20 -9.63
CA GLY A 47 26.43 -10.25 -10.47
C GLY A 47 27.47 -9.16 -10.18
N GLY A 48 27.45 -8.54 -8.99
CA GLY A 48 28.33 -7.42 -8.64
C GLY A 48 27.75 -6.04 -8.95
N GLU A 49 26.58 -5.96 -9.60
CA GLU A 49 25.88 -4.70 -9.88
C GLU A 49 24.71 -4.50 -8.90
N ARG A 50 24.53 -3.25 -8.45
CA ARG A 50 23.41 -2.86 -7.60
C ARG A 50 22.20 -2.50 -8.46
N ARG A 51 21.19 -3.36 -8.46
CA ARG A 51 19.90 -3.13 -9.14
C ARG A 51 18.86 -2.55 -8.20
N LEU A 52 18.09 -1.59 -8.71
CA LEU A 52 16.97 -0.97 -8.01
C LEU A 52 15.69 -1.78 -8.28
N ARG A 53 15.16 -2.48 -7.28
CA ARG A 53 13.89 -3.26 -7.36
C ARG A 53 12.75 -2.55 -6.64
N LEU A 54 12.65 -1.24 -6.84
CA LEU A 54 11.73 -0.40 -6.07
C LEU A 54 10.26 -0.76 -6.29
N GLY A 55 9.85 -0.99 -7.54
CA GLY A 55 8.46 -1.36 -7.86
C GLY A 55 8.04 -2.68 -7.21
N GLU A 56 8.86 -3.71 -7.33
CA GLU A 56 8.60 -5.03 -6.75
C GLU A 56 8.61 -5.00 -5.21
N THR A 57 9.54 -4.23 -4.62
CA THR A 57 9.61 -4.04 -3.17
C THR A 57 8.34 -3.37 -2.67
N ARG A 58 7.88 -2.30 -3.33
CA ARG A 58 6.62 -1.62 -3.01
C ARG A 58 5.44 -2.58 -3.07
N LEU A 59 5.29 -3.31 -4.18
CA LEU A 59 4.19 -4.27 -4.33
C LEU A 59 4.17 -5.31 -3.22
N ARG A 60 5.32 -5.97 -2.95
CA ARG A 60 5.41 -7.02 -1.93
C ARG A 60 5.02 -6.50 -0.54
N PHE A 61 5.69 -5.46 -0.07
CA PHE A 61 5.43 -4.93 1.27
C PHE A 61 4.06 -4.27 1.39
N GLY A 62 3.54 -3.71 0.31
CA GLY A 62 2.17 -3.19 0.24
C GLY A 62 1.14 -4.28 0.53
N LEU A 63 1.27 -5.43 -0.13
CA LEU A 63 0.40 -6.59 0.10
C LEU A 63 0.54 -7.16 1.52
N GLU A 64 1.75 -7.14 2.11
CA GLU A 64 1.99 -7.63 3.48
C GLU A 64 1.27 -6.82 4.56
N ILE A 65 1.15 -5.49 4.37
CA ILE A 65 0.48 -4.60 5.32
C ILE A 65 -1.00 -4.36 5.02
N LEU A 66 -1.46 -4.73 3.82
CA LEU A 66 -2.86 -4.61 3.39
C LEU A 66 -3.73 -5.63 4.15
N LEU A 67 -4.79 -5.13 4.78
CA LEU A 67 -5.76 -5.90 5.56
C LEU A 67 -7.07 -6.13 4.81
N GLY A 68 -7.36 -5.31 3.78
CA GLY A 68 -8.56 -5.39 2.97
C GLY A 68 -8.88 -4.04 2.33
N PHE A 69 -10.11 -3.88 1.86
CA PHE A 69 -10.63 -2.68 1.21
C PHE A 69 -12.12 -2.50 1.49
N GLU A 70 -12.74 -1.41 1.03
CA GLU A 70 -14.17 -1.18 1.23
C GLU A 70 -15.00 -2.15 0.34
N PRO A 71 -16.09 -2.74 0.87
CA PRO A 71 -16.94 -3.60 0.06
C PRO A 71 -17.48 -2.87 -1.18
N GLY A 72 -17.35 -3.51 -2.35
CA GLY A 72 -17.79 -2.95 -3.63
C GLY A 72 -16.75 -2.11 -4.38
N ASP A 73 -15.59 -1.81 -3.77
CA ASP A 73 -14.48 -1.13 -4.47
C ASP A 73 -13.88 -1.99 -5.60
N PHE A 74 -14.05 -3.32 -5.52
CA PHE A 74 -13.55 -4.27 -6.50
C PHE A 74 -14.64 -5.27 -6.86
N LEU A 75 -14.77 -5.54 -8.15
CA LEU A 75 -15.62 -6.59 -8.70
C LEU A 75 -14.74 -7.68 -9.30
N VAL A 76 -15.20 -8.92 -9.25
CA VAL A 76 -14.59 -10.06 -9.92
C VAL A 76 -15.66 -10.86 -10.65
N GLU A 77 -15.26 -11.51 -11.74
CA GLU A 77 -16.14 -12.43 -12.45
C GLU A 77 -16.12 -13.80 -11.76
N GLU A 78 -17.28 -14.29 -11.36
CA GLU A 78 -17.48 -15.64 -10.83
C GLU A 78 -18.69 -16.29 -11.50
N ASN A 79 -18.51 -17.47 -12.08
CA ASN A 79 -19.56 -18.19 -12.82
C ASN A 79 -20.26 -17.36 -13.92
N GLY A 80 -19.54 -16.40 -14.52
CA GLY A 80 -20.06 -15.52 -15.58
C GLY A 80 -20.88 -14.33 -15.06
N GLU A 81 -20.87 -14.07 -13.76
CA GLU A 81 -21.49 -12.89 -13.15
C GLU A 81 -20.44 -12.03 -12.45
N GLU A 82 -20.62 -10.70 -12.49
CA GLU A 82 -19.79 -9.78 -11.70
C GLU A 82 -20.30 -9.73 -10.26
N VAL A 83 -19.42 -10.08 -9.32
CA VAL A 83 -19.70 -10.06 -7.88
C VAL A 83 -18.67 -9.21 -7.13
N PRO A 84 -19.03 -8.58 -6.00
CA PRO A 84 -18.07 -7.89 -5.17
C PRO A 84 -16.97 -8.82 -4.66
N LEU A 85 -15.72 -8.45 -4.91
CA LEU A 85 -14.60 -9.12 -4.26
C LEU A 85 -14.66 -8.80 -2.76
N ASP A 86 -14.56 -9.83 -1.94
CA ASP A 86 -14.62 -9.73 -0.48
C ASP A 86 -13.45 -10.51 0.15
N PRO A 87 -12.52 -9.83 0.85
CA PRO A 87 -11.40 -10.48 1.54
C PRO A 87 -11.80 -11.60 2.51
N ALA A 88 -13.01 -11.58 3.06
CA ALA A 88 -13.51 -12.61 3.98
C ALA A 88 -13.97 -13.88 3.25
N GLN A 89 -14.41 -13.76 1.99
CA GLN A 89 -14.96 -14.85 1.19
C GLN A 89 -13.98 -15.37 0.13
N HIS A 90 -13.03 -14.52 -0.30
CA HIS A 90 -12.09 -14.80 -1.38
C HIS A 90 -10.66 -14.83 -0.82
N PRO A 91 -10.14 -15.98 -0.34
CA PRO A 91 -8.83 -16.04 0.32
C PRO A 91 -7.66 -15.62 -0.57
N ASP A 92 -7.83 -15.66 -1.89
CA ASP A 92 -6.89 -15.27 -2.95
C ASP A 92 -6.99 -13.79 -3.36
N TRP A 93 -7.76 -12.97 -2.63
CA TRP A 93 -7.99 -11.56 -2.99
C TRP A 93 -6.70 -10.75 -3.16
N LYS A 94 -5.63 -11.08 -2.41
CA LYS A 94 -4.33 -10.41 -2.53
C LYS A 94 -3.63 -10.76 -3.83
N GLU A 95 -3.70 -12.02 -4.24
CA GLU A 95 -3.18 -12.51 -5.51
C GLU A 95 -3.92 -11.83 -6.67
N ARG A 96 -5.25 -11.70 -6.58
CA ARG A 96 -6.05 -10.97 -7.57
C ARG A 96 -5.64 -9.49 -7.67
N LEU A 97 -5.48 -8.79 -6.54
CA LEU A 97 -4.97 -7.41 -6.57
C LEU A 97 -3.56 -7.32 -7.13
N LYS A 98 -2.68 -8.28 -6.81
CA LYS A 98 -1.33 -8.34 -7.36
C LYS A 98 -1.32 -8.49 -8.88
N GLU A 99 -2.27 -9.24 -9.42
CA GLU A 99 -2.37 -9.52 -10.85
C GLU A 99 -3.05 -8.38 -11.61
N PHE A 100 -4.19 -7.89 -11.12
CA PHE A 100 -5.06 -6.98 -11.86
C PHE A 100 -4.97 -5.51 -11.45
N ALA A 101 -4.46 -5.21 -10.25
CA ALA A 101 -4.32 -3.84 -9.75
C ALA A 101 -3.04 -3.65 -8.89
N PRO A 102 -1.84 -4.06 -9.37
CA PRO A 102 -0.60 -4.05 -8.58
C PRO A 102 -0.16 -2.64 -8.14
N GLU A 103 -0.56 -1.60 -8.86
CA GLU A 103 -0.27 -0.21 -8.55
C GLU A 103 -0.88 0.26 -7.23
N LEU A 104 -2.04 -0.30 -6.83
CA LEU A 104 -2.73 0.07 -5.59
C LEU A 104 -1.94 -0.34 -4.33
N PRO A 105 -1.58 -1.63 -4.12
CA PRO A 105 -0.72 -2.02 -3.01
C PRO A 105 0.68 -1.39 -3.11
N ALA A 106 1.23 -1.20 -4.31
CA ALA A 106 2.53 -0.53 -4.46
C ALA A 106 2.48 0.93 -4.00
N PHE A 107 1.41 1.65 -4.35
CA PHE A 107 1.18 3.02 -3.88
C PHE A 107 0.96 3.09 -2.37
N LEU A 108 0.20 2.14 -1.81
CA LEU A 108 0.06 2.01 -0.36
C LEU A 108 1.43 1.89 0.32
N ALA A 109 2.31 1.02 -0.19
CA ALA A 109 3.65 0.87 0.38
C ALA A 109 4.45 2.17 0.31
N GLN A 110 4.43 2.85 -0.84
CA GLN A 110 5.09 4.14 -1.00
C GLN A 110 4.60 5.15 0.07
N GLN A 111 3.28 5.30 0.26
CA GLN A 111 2.74 6.22 1.26
C GLN A 111 3.13 5.84 2.68
N VAL A 112 3.13 4.55 3.02
CA VAL A 112 3.29 4.09 4.41
C VAL A 112 4.75 3.94 4.82
N PHE A 113 5.62 3.48 3.91
CA PHE A 113 7.04 3.26 4.18
C PHE A 113 7.87 4.52 3.94
N GLU A 114 7.51 5.36 2.95
CA GLU A 114 8.33 6.49 2.51
C GLU A 114 7.72 7.87 2.88
N GLY A 115 6.41 7.94 3.17
CA GLY A 115 5.62 9.17 3.19
C GLY A 115 5.80 10.15 4.38
N LEU A 116 6.94 10.19 5.05
CA LEU A 116 7.21 11.29 5.99
C LEU A 116 7.56 12.56 5.21
N ARG A 117 6.88 13.66 5.51
CA ARG A 117 7.15 14.97 4.91
C ARG A 117 7.66 15.93 5.97
N VAL A 118 8.66 16.71 5.63
CA VAL A 118 9.04 17.91 6.40
C VAL A 118 7.94 18.94 6.16
N VAL A 119 7.34 19.45 7.23
CA VAL A 119 6.46 20.62 7.16
C VAL A 119 7.33 21.81 7.50
N ASP A 120 7.51 22.73 6.54
CA ASP A 120 8.15 24.01 6.83
C ASP A 120 7.20 24.79 7.77
N GLN A 121 7.66 25.01 9.00
CA GLN A 121 6.97 25.90 9.94
C GLN A 121 7.46 27.30 9.60
N GLY A 122 6.75 27.96 8.66
CA GLY A 122 7.21 29.18 8.01
C GLY A 122 7.89 30.20 8.92
N GLY A 123 9.06 30.65 8.46
CA GLY A 123 9.56 32.02 8.57
C GLY A 123 9.49 32.68 9.94
N GLN A 124 10.52 32.48 10.76
CA GLN A 124 10.93 33.54 11.67
C GLN A 124 11.77 34.53 10.85
N GLU A 125 11.12 35.56 10.32
CA GLU A 125 11.80 36.77 9.87
C GLU A 125 12.58 37.32 11.06
N TRP A 126 13.91 37.14 11.03
CA TRP A 126 14.80 37.93 11.88
C TRP A 126 14.91 39.29 11.21
N GLY A 127 14.26 40.28 11.83
CA GLY A 127 14.27 41.67 11.40
C GLY A 127 15.64 42.33 11.42
#